data_AF-A0A941VF08-F1
#
_entry.id   AF-A0A941VF08-F1
#
_cell.length_a   1.000
_cell.length_b   1.000
_cell.length_c   1.000
_cell.angle_alpha   90.00
_cell.angle_beta   90.00
_cell.angle_gamma   90.00
#
_symmetry.space_group_name_H-M   'P 1'
#
loop_
_entity.id
_entity.type
_entity.pdbx_description
1 polymer ?
#
loop_
_entity_poly.entity_id
_entity_poly.type
_entity_poly.pdbx_seq_one_letter_code
_entity_poly.pdbx_strand_id
1 'polypeptide(L)'
;MKAVRLQIGCVLVPAALLASPGHAQTETPIPPQTKEISFVPLDEGAGDSSWTRFRDRLLEAVQQRDLKFVLGVVDRNVRNGIERPNGIDEFKRQWDPDAEDSPLWRELIRALHLGAVYYRHERMPRSLCAPYVLPQWPKTVDPNGSGAITARETALRAGPSGGAEILASLSYSIVRVTDWEVADSDAAVRQKWVKISARDRDGYIPEEHIRSPLEHLACFRKSDTGWRLTSFLAAGE
;
A
#
# COMPACT_ATOMS: atom_id res chain seq x y z
N MET A 1 93.22 -16.26 9.74
CA MET A 1 93.93 -17.09 8.75
C MET A 1 93.18 -17.05 7.44
N LYS A 2 93.91 -16.78 6.36
CA LYS A 2 93.60 -16.95 4.93
C LYS A 2 92.53 -16.05 4.29
N ALA A 3 93.07 -15.28 3.34
CA ALA A 3 92.44 -14.42 2.37
C ALA A 3 91.94 -15.19 1.13
N VAL A 4 91.64 -14.41 0.06
CA VAL A 4 91.52 -14.77 -1.38
C VAL A 4 90.03 -14.84 -1.82
N ARG A 5 89.52 -14.13 -2.85
CA ARG A 5 90.11 -13.43 -4.02
C ARG A 5 89.19 -12.33 -4.57
N LEU A 6 89.85 -11.36 -5.19
CA LEU A 6 89.41 -10.28 -6.08
C LEU A 6 88.72 -10.80 -7.37
N GLN A 7 87.72 -10.09 -7.91
CA GLN A 7 87.81 -9.41 -9.23
C GLN A 7 86.49 -8.71 -9.66
N ILE A 8 86.61 -7.40 -9.83
CA ILE A 8 86.29 -6.57 -11.02
C ILE A 8 84.91 -6.70 -11.67
N GLY A 9 84.21 -5.57 -11.75
CA GLY A 9 83.17 -5.35 -12.76
C GLY A 9 82.28 -4.16 -12.48
N CYS A 10 82.83 -2.95 -12.55
CA CYS A 10 82.07 -1.70 -12.52
C CYS A 10 81.27 -1.56 -13.82
N VAL A 11 79.93 -1.61 -13.75
CA VAL A 11 79.07 -1.06 -14.79
C VAL A 11 77.96 -0.25 -14.11
N LEU A 12 78.03 1.06 -14.30
CA LEU A 12 76.96 2.00 -14.02
C LEU A 12 75.79 1.76 -14.99
N VAL A 13 74.60 1.48 -14.47
CA VAL A 13 73.32 1.68 -15.16
C VAL A 13 72.36 2.34 -14.16
N PRO A 14 71.67 3.44 -14.51
CA PRO A 14 70.79 4.15 -13.60
C PRO A 14 69.47 3.37 -13.44
N ALA A 15 69.17 2.91 -12.23
CA ALA A 15 67.85 2.36 -11.92
C ALA A 15 66.95 3.50 -11.44
N ALA A 16 66.01 3.87 -12.31
CA ALA A 16 64.97 4.86 -12.12
C ALA A 16 64.12 4.57 -10.87
N LEU A 17 63.66 5.63 -10.21
CA LEU A 17 62.60 5.58 -9.20
C LEU A 17 61.36 4.90 -9.81
N LEU A 18 61.02 3.71 -9.33
CA LEU A 18 59.69 3.13 -9.52
C LEU A 18 58.76 3.77 -8.50
N ALA A 19 58.07 4.83 -8.93
CA ALA A 19 56.86 5.30 -8.28
C ALA A 19 55.82 4.17 -8.37
N SER A 20 55.38 3.66 -7.23
CA SER A 20 54.27 2.71 -7.17
C SER A 20 53.01 3.36 -7.74
N PRO A 21 52.29 2.72 -8.67
CA PRO A 21 50.98 3.22 -9.08
C PRO A 21 50.04 3.11 -7.88
N GLY A 22 49.55 4.25 -7.41
CA GLY A 22 48.45 4.31 -6.46
C GLY A 22 47.26 3.53 -7.02
N HIS A 23 46.75 2.59 -6.25
CA HIS A 23 45.49 1.93 -6.55
C HIS A 23 44.40 2.99 -6.46
N ALA A 24 44.06 3.60 -7.58
CA ALA A 24 42.84 4.35 -7.73
C ALA A 24 41.68 3.38 -7.50
N GLN A 25 41.07 3.46 -6.32
CA GLN A 25 39.83 2.75 -6.03
C GLN A 25 38.77 3.37 -6.93
N THR A 26 38.44 2.67 -8.00
CA THR A 26 37.25 2.97 -8.79
C THR A 26 36.05 2.66 -7.91
N GLU A 27 35.54 3.66 -7.21
CA GLU A 27 34.23 3.58 -6.55
C GLU A 27 33.20 3.34 -7.65
N THR A 28 32.68 2.11 -7.70
CA THR A 28 31.56 1.76 -8.56
C THR A 28 30.39 2.71 -8.23
N PRO A 29 29.78 3.38 -9.21
CA PRO A 29 28.64 4.24 -8.94
C PRO A 29 27.55 3.43 -8.26
N ILE A 30 27.17 3.83 -7.05
CA ILE A 30 25.99 3.28 -6.38
C ILE A 30 24.80 3.52 -7.32
N PRO A 31 24.06 2.47 -7.74
CA PRO A 31 22.88 2.66 -8.55
C PRO A 31 21.93 3.63 -7.82
N PRO A 32 21.27 4.55 -8.54
CA PRO A 32 20.42 5.55 -7.91
C PRO A 32 19.41 4.83 -7.03
N GLN A 33 19.43 5.12 -5.73
CA GLN A 33 18.44 4.59 -4.81
C GLN A 33 17.09 5.08 -5.30
N THR A 34 16.27 4.18 -5.82
CA THR A 34 14.89 4.46 -6.23
C THR A 34 14.22 5.13 -5.03
N LYS A 35 13.94 6.43 -5.16
CA LYS A 35 13.32 7.23 -4.11
C LYS A 35 12.04 6.52 -3.70
N GLU A 36 12.05 5.95 -2.51
CA GLU A 36 10.92 5.20 -1.97
C GLU A 36 9.72 6.14 -1.94
N ILE A 37 8.69 5.80 -2.72
CA ILE A 37 7.46 6.60 -2.77
C ILE A 37 6.79 6.41 -1.43
N SER A 38 6.93 7.40 -0.55
CA SER A 38 6.21 7.41 0.72
C SER A 38 4.72 7.62 0.45
N PHE A 39 3.93 6.62 0.81
CA PHE A 39 2.50 6.49 0.51
C PHE A 39 1.67 6.58 1.80
N VAL A 40 1.85 7.68 2.53
CA VAL A 40 1.22 7.92 3.84
C VAL A 40 -0.30 8.09 3.68
N PRO A 41 -1.13 7.56 4.60
CA PRO A 41 -2.56 7.83 4.65
C PRO A 41 -2.87 9.32 4.62
N LEU A 42 -3.85 9.68 3.80
CA LEU A 42 -4.30 11.05 3.60
C LEU A 42 -5.81 11.14 3.77
N ASP A 43 -6.25 12.11 4.56
CA ASP A 43 -7.66 12.50 4.66
C ASP A 43 -7.80 14.00 4.36
N GLU A 44 -8.13 14.33 3.11
CA GLU A 44 -8.38 15.72 2.69
C GLU A 44 -9.66 16.28 3.30
N GLY A 45 -10.56 15.42 3.78
CA GLY A 45 -11.78 15.81 4.48
C GLY A 45 -11.54 16.18 5.94
N ALA A 46 -10.37 15.90 6.52
CA ALA A 46 -10.10 16.08 7.96
C ALA A 46 -10.31 17.53 8.45
N GLY A 47 -10.16 18.52 7.56
CA GLY A 47 -10.43 19.94 7.87
C GLY A 47 -11.91 20.33 7.84
N ASP A 48 -12.82 19.53 7.28
CA ASP A 48 -14.27 19.79 7.27
C ASP A 48 -14.92 19.08 8.47
N SER A 49 -15.32 19.86 9.48
CA SER A 49 -16.01 19.34 10.67
C SER A 49 -17.33 18.62 10.38
N SER A 50 -17.98 18.90 9.25
CA SER A 50 -19.19 18.17 8.83
C SER A 50 -18.86 16.80 8.25
N TRP A 51 -17.70 16.66 7.60
CA TRP A 51 -17.21 15.38 7.10
C TRP A 51 -16.78 14.48 8.25
N THR A 52 -15.93 14.98 9.15
CA THR A 52 -15.40 14.18 10.26
C THR A 52 -16.52 13.64 11.14
N ARG A 53 -17.49 14.49 11.53
CA ARG A 53 -18.69 14.04 12.26
C ARG A 53 -19.52 13.01 11.50
N PHE A 54 -19.69 13.19 10.20
CA PHE A 54 -20.42 12.22 9.36
C PHE A 54 -19.67 10.88 9.30
N ARG A 55 -18.37 10.90 9.02
CA ARG A 55 -17.52 9.71 8.89
C ARG A 55 -17.50 8.92 10.20
N ASP A 56 -17.32 9.60 11.34
CA ASP A 56 -17.26 8.95 12.64
C ASP A 56 -18.61 8.31 13.00
N ARG A 57 -19.74 8.99 12.73
CA ARG A 57 -21.07 8.42 12.92
C ARG A 57 -21.35 7.26 11.95
N LEU A 58 -20.90 7.35 10.70
CA LEU A 58 -21.02 6.26 9.74
C LEU A 58 -20.21 5.04 10.19
N LEU A 59 -18.97 5.25 10.64
CA LEU A 59 -18.12 4.17 11.14
C LEU A 59 -18.79 3.46 12.33
N GLU A 60 -19.33 4.22 13.29
CA GLU A 60 -20.10 3.67 14.41
C GLU A 60 -21.32 2.88 13.92
N ALA A 61 -22.10 3.43 12.98
CA ALA A 61 -23.28 2.78 12.44
C ALA A 61 -22.94 1.46 11.72
N VAL A 62 -21.82 1.41 10.98
CA VAL A 62 -21.39 0.18 10.29
C VAL A 62 -20.90 -0.86 11.30
N GLN A 63 -20.19 -0.44 12.37
CA GLN A 63 -19.78 -1.33 13.46
C GLN A 63 -20.97 -1.92 14.23
N GLN A 64 -22.01 -1.11 14.47
CA GLN A 64 -23.24 -1.53 15.15
C GLN A 64 -24.25 -2.22 14.21
N ARG A 65 -23.93 -2.33 12.92
CA ARG A 65 -24.84 -2.81 11.86
C ARG A 65 -26.18 -2.06 11.86
N ASP A 66 -26.16 -0.75 12.08
CA ASP A 66 -27.31 0.15 12.01
C ASP A 66 -27.75 0.34 10.55
N LEU A 67 -28.51 -0.65 10.06
CA LEU A 67 -29.03 -0.69 8.69
C LEU A 67 -29.80 0.56 8.31
N LYS A 68 -30.61 1.09 9.24
CA LYS A 68 -31.41 2.28 9.00
C LYS A 68 -30.53 3.48 8.73
N PHE A 69 -29.47 3.67 9.52
CA PHE A 69 -28.54 4.76 9.30
C PHE A 69 -27.73 4.56 8.02
N VAL A 70 -27.15 3.37 7.80
CA VAL A 70 -26.31 3.11 6.62
C VAL A 70 -27.10 3.30 5.33
N LEU A 71 -28.27 2.68 5.20
CA LEU A 71 -29.13 2.91 4.03
C LEU A 71 -29.62 4.36 3.95
N GLY A 72 -29.82 5.00 5.10
CA GLY A 72 -30.23 6.38 5.20
C GLY A 72 -29.20 7.37 4.63
N VAL A 73 -27.90 7.01 4.54
CA VAL A 73 -26.86 7.86 3.95
C VAL A 73 -26.56 7.52 2.48
N VAL A 74 -27.05 6.38 1.97
CA VAL A 74 -26.91 6.01 0.55
C VAL A 74 -27.71 6.99 -0.30
N ASP A 75 -27.10 7.50 -1.37
CA ASP A 75 -27.79 8.35 -2.32
C ASP A 75 -28.88 7.55 -3.05
N ARG A 76 -30.05 8.16 -3.26
CA ARG A 76 -31.16 7.50 -3.97
C ARG A 76 -30.78 7.05 -5.39
N ASN A 77 -29.79 7.69 -5.99
CA ASN A 77 -29.24 7.40 -7.31
C ASN A 77 -27.77 6.95 -7.20
N VAL A 78 -27.44 6.22 -6.12
CA VAL A 78 -26.13 5.57 -5.94
C VAL A 78 -25.76 4.76 -7.19
N ARG A 79 -24.51 4.88 -7.62
CA ARG A 79 -23.99 4.12 -8.75
C ARG A 79 -23.52 2.75 -8.27
N ASN A 80 -23.96 1.71 -8.98
CA ASN A 80 -23.69 0.31 -8.62
C ASN A 80 -22.80 -0.44 -9.63
N GLY A 81 -22.36 0.23 -10.71
CA GLY A 81 -21.44 -0.35 -11.70
C GLY A 81 -21.60 0.31 -13.09
N ILE A 82 -20.76 -0.04 -14.06
CA ILE A 82 -20.87 0.44 -15.46
C ILE A 82 -22.14 -0.07 -16.13
N GLU A 83 -22.46 -1.36 -15.95
CA GLU A 83 -23.58 -2.05 -16.63
C GLU A 83 -24.73 -2.40 -15.67
N ARG A 84 -24.76 -1.75 -14.51
CA ARG A 84 -25.77 -1.97 -13.47
C ARG A 84 -26.68 -0.76 -13.33
N PRO A 85 -27.98 -0.98 -13.05
CA PRO A 85 -28.88 0.12 -12.70
C PRO A 85 -28.36 0.94 -11.52
N ASN A 86 -28.51 2.26 -11.60
CA ASN A 86 -28.32 3.09 -10.41
C ASN A 86 -29.49 2.89 -9.44
N GLY A 87 -29.24 3.18 -8.16
CA GLY A 87 -30.27 3.29 -7.13
C GLY A 87 -30.13 2.31 -5.98
N ILE A 88 -30.89 2.58 -4.93
CA ILE A 88 -30.77 1.89 -3.64
C ILE A 88 -31.19 0.40 -3.70
N ASP A 89 -32.10 0.04 -4.59
CA ASP A 89 -32.58 -1.35 -4.70
C ASP A 89 -31.49 -2.27 -5.27
N GLU A 90 -30.76 -1.79 -6.28
CA GLU A 90 -29.58 -2.49 -6.80
C GLU A 90 -28.48 -2.55 -5.73
N PHE A 91 -28.24 -1.45 -5.02
CA PHE A 91 -27.25 -1.42 -3.94
C PHE A 91 -27.55 -2.49 -2.89
N LYS A 92 -28.80 -2.59 -2.43
CA LYS A 92 -29.23 -3.63 -1.49
C LYS A 92 -29.04 -5.03 -2.06
N ARG A 93 -29.35 -5.25 -3.34
CA ARG A 93 -29.16 -6.56 -3.97
C ARG A 93 -27.69 -6.95 -4.05
N GLN A 94 -26.81 -6.01 -4.39
CA GLN A 94 -25.37 -6.25 -4.52
C GLN A 94 -24.72 -6.53 -3.16
N TRP A 95 -25.10 -5.76 -2.15
CA TRP A 95 -24.43 -5.76 -0.85
C TRP A 95 -25.12 -6.63 0.20
N ASP A 96 -26.36 -7.04 -0.04
CA ASP A 96 -27.23 -7.85 0.80
C ASP A 96 -27.09 -7.52 2.30
N PRO A 97 -27.43 -6.28 2.70
CA PRO A 97 -27.04 -5.77 4.01
C PRO A 97 -27.72 -6.48 5.19
N ASP A 98 -28.81 -7.19 4.93
CA ASP A 98 -29.55 -7.99 5.91
C ASP A 98 -28.89 -9.36 6.16
N ALA A 99 -28.00 -9.84 5.29
CA ALA A 99 -27.30 -11.11 5.47
C ALA A 99 -26.30 -11.06 6.65
N GLU A 100 -26.22 -12.17 7.40
CA GLU A 100 -25.34 -12.30 8.57
C GLU A 100 -23.85 -12.10 8.21
N ASP A 101 -23.45 -12.54 7.02
CA ASP A 101 -22.09 -12.49 6.48
C ASP A 101 -21.91 -11.40 5.39
N SER A 102 -22.87 -10.46 5.30
CA SER A 102 -22.86 -9.39 4.30
C SER A 102 -21.50 -8.70 4.20
N PRO A 103 -20.90 -8.64 2.99
CA PRO A 103 -19.59 -8.03 2.79
C PRO A 103 -19.62 -6.51 3.05
N LEU A 104 -20.79 -5.86 2.95
CA LEU A 104 -20.95 -4.42 3.14
C LEU A 104 -20.28 -3.92 4.41
N TRP A 105 -20.61 -4.57 5.52
CA TRP A 105 -20.18 -4.14 6.86
C TRP A 105 -18.67 -4.16 6.98
N ARG A 106 -18.04 -5.21 6.47
CA ARG A 106 -16.60 -5.42 6.52
C ARG A 106 -15.87 -4.48 5.55
N GLU A 107 -16.32 -4.41 4.30
CA GLU A 107 -15.64 -3.59 3.28
C GLU A 107 -15.76 -2.10 3.56
N LEU A 108 -16.94 -1.61 3.99
CA LEU A 108 -17.13 -0.18 4.23
C LEU A 108 -16.30 0.31 5.43
N ILE A 109 -16.20 -0.49 6.49
CA ILE A 109 -15.29 -0.20 7.62
C ILE A 109 -13.84 -0.13 7.14
N ARG A 110 -13.40 -1.10 6.33
CA ARG A 110 -12.03 -1.13 5.80
C ARG A 110 -11.71 0.11 4.97
N ALA A 111 -12.63 0.55 4.12
CA ALA A 111 -12.47 1.75 3.31
C ALA A 111 -12.35 3.02 4.17
N LEU A 112 -13.24 3.20 5.15
CA LEU A 112 -13.34 4.43 5.94
C LEU A 112 -12.15 4.68 6.88
N HIS A 113 -11.44 3.64 7.32
CA HIS A 113 -10.33 3.78 8.27
C HIS A 113 -9.06 4.42 7.69
N LEU A 114 -8.87 4.43 6.38
CA LEU A 114 -7.61 4.85 5.75
C LEU A 114 -7.62 6.31 5.26
N GLY A 115 -8.68 7.05 5.58
CA GLY A 115 -8.85 8.43 5.12
C GLY A 115 -9.44 8.52 3.72
N ALA A 116 -9.90 9.71 3.37
CA ALA A 116 -10.58 9.99 2.12
C ALA A 116 -9.97 11.18 1.39
N VAL A 117 -9.92 11.11 0.07
CA VAL A 117 -9.34 12.19 -0.76
C VAL A 117 -10.26 12.49 -1.94
N TYR A 118 -10.20 13.71 -2.44
CA TYR A 118 -11.00 14.12 -3.57
C TYR A 118 -10.52 13.43 -4.83
N TYR A 119 -11.39 12.59 -5.38
CA TYR A 119 -11.13 11.86 -6.60
C TYR A 119 -12.06 12.36 -7.72
N ARG A 120 -11.50 12.46 -8.92
CA ARG A 120 -12.24 12.76 -10.14
C ARG A 120 -11.92 11.67 -11.15
N HIS A 121 -12.96 11.01 -11.61
CA HIS A 121 -12.89 10.04 -12.70
C HIS A 121 -13.73 10.56 -13.87
N GLU A 122 -13.41 10.19 -15.11
CA GLU A 122 -14.10 10.72 -16.30
C GLU A 122 -15.63 10.51 -16.25
N ARG A 123 -16.05 9.40 -15.65
CA ARG A 123 -17.46 8.99 -15.53
C ARG A 123 -18.12 9.34 -14.18
N MET A 124 -17.42 10.03 -13.27
CA MET A 124 -17.95 10.38 -11.95
C MET A 124 -17.63 11.82 -11.56
N PRO A 125 -18.60 12.58 -11.01
CA PRO A 125 -18.32 13.89 -10.44
C PRO A 125 -17.24 13.81 -9.36
N ARG A 126 -16.52 14.92 -9.16
CA ARG A 126 -15.54 15.03 -8.08
C ARG A 126 -16.22 14.68 -6.75
N SER A 127 -15.70 13.68 -6.07
CA SER A 127 -16.24 13.13 -4.83
C SER A 127 -15.11 12.89 -3.84
N LEU A 128 -15.42 12.89 -2.54
CA LEU A 128 -14.46 12.53 -1.52
C LEU A 128 -14.51 11.01 -1.35
N CYS A 129 -13.43 10.30 -1.68
CA CYS A 129 -13.44 8.84 -1.79
C CYS A 129 -12.44 8.18 -0.83
N ALA A 130 -12.88 7.08 -0.21
CA ALA A 130 -12.12 6.27 0.73
C ALA A 130 -12.05 4.80 0.22
N PRO A 131 -10.91 4.09 0.40
CA PRO A 131 -9.68 4.59 0.99
C PRO A 131 -8.92 5.51 0.01
N TYR A 132 -7.97 6.30 0.52
CA TYR A 132 -7.12 7.20 -0.28
C TYR A 132 -6.26 6.50 -1.36
N VAL A 133 -6.13 5.16 -1.30
CA VAL A 133 -5.15 4.36 -2.05
C VAL A 133 -5.32 4.52 -3.56
N LEU A 134 -6.47 4.17 -4.13
CA LEU A 134 -6.68 4.30 -5.58
C LEU A 134 -6.57 5.75 -6.07
N PRO A 135 -7.21 6.74 -5.42
CA PRO A 135 -7.10 8.14 -5.85
C PRO A 135 -5.67 8.70 -5.85
N GLN A 136 -4.81 8.24 -4.94
CA GLN A 136 -3.41 8.67 -4.85
C GLN A 136 -2.45 7.75 -5.63
N TRP A 137 -2.96 6.69 -6.26
CA TRP A 137 -2.12 5.68 -6.89
C TRP A 137 -1.26 6.27 -8.03
N PRO A 138 0.06 6.08 -8.04
CA PRO A 138 0.91 6.61 -9.11
C PRO A 138 0.60 5.96 -10.45
N LYS A 139 0.39 6.79 -11.48
CA LYS A 139 0.12 6.33 -12.86
C LYS A 139 1.24 5.49 -13.48
N THR A 140 2.44 5.56 -12.92
CA THR A 140 3.63 4.84 -13.40
C THR A 140 3.78 3.45 -12.79
N VAL A 141 2.92 3.08 -11.85
CA VAL A 141 2.99 1.78 -11.15
C VAL A 141 1.79 0.94 -11.57
N ASP A 142 2.05 -0.30 -12.02
CA ASP A 142 1.00 -1.26 -12.35
C ASP A 142 0.18 -1.60 -11.10
N PRO A 143 -1.14 -1.33 -11.09
CA PRO A 143 -2.01 -1.60 -9.95
C PRO A 143 -2.31 -3.08 -9.74
N ASN A 144 -2.08 -3.95 -10.73
CA ASN A 144 -2.40 -5.38 -10.61
C ASN A 144 -1.34 -6.17 -9.84
N GLY A 145 -0.07 -5.86 -10.06
CA GLY A 145 1.07 -6.52 -9.41
C GLY A 145 1.59 -5.86 -8.14
N SER A 146 0.89 -4.85 -7.61
CA SER A 146 1.43 -3.98 -6.56
C SER A 146 0.40 -3.66 -5.48
N GLY A 147 0.88 -3.39 -4.27
CA GLY A 147 0.06 -2.97 -3.14
C GLY A 147 0.72 -1.85 -2.35
N ALA A 148 -0.09 -1.06 -1.65
CA ALA A 148 0.37 0.00 -0.75
C ALA A 148 0.39 -0.51 0.70
N ILE A 149 1.57 -0.55 1.31
CA ILE A 149 1.68 -0.69 2.76
C ILE A 149 1.12 0.59 3.37
N THR A 150 0.05 0.47 4.13
CA THR A 150 -0.65 1.59 4.79
C THR A 150 -0.36 1.66 6.29
N ALA A 151 0.33 0.65 6.83
CA ALA A 151 0.79 0.65 8.21
C ALA A 151 1.92 1.66 8.43
N ARG A 152 1.90 2.29 9.62
CA ARG A 152 3.01 3.13 10.11
C ARG A 152 4.30 2.35 10.19
N GLU A 153 4.20 1.09 10.59
CA GLU A 153 5.32 0.17 10.68
C GLU A 153 4.78 -1.25 10.48
N THR A 154 5.48 -2.05 9.69
CA THR A 154 5.22 -3.49 9.56
C THR A 154 6.53 -4.25 9.42
N ALA A 155 6.62 -5.38 10.11
CA ALA A 155 7.75 -6.28 9.97
C ALA A 155 7.58 -7.12 8.70
N LEU A 156 8.57 -7.08 7.79
CA LEU A 156 8.71 -8.06 6.73
C LEU A 156 9.30 -9.33 7.33
N ARG A 157 8.57 -10.44 7.24
CA ARG A 157 8.96 -11.70 7.86
C ARG A 157 9.41 -12.74 6.84
N ALA A 158 10.30 -13.64 7.25
CA ALA A 158 10.80 -14.72 6.41
C ALA A 158 9.75 -15.80 6.10
N GLY A 159 8.69 -15.90 6.92
CA GLY A 159 7.57 -16.83 6.75
C GLY A 159 6.25 -16.21 7.21
N PRO A 160 5.10 -16.79 6.81
CA PRO A 160 3.78 -16.33 7.22
C PRO A 160 3.48 -16.81 8.64
N SER A 161 4.15 -16.21 9.62
CA SER A 161 3.96 -16.51 11.05
C SER A 161 4.44 -15.34 11.91
N GLY A 162 3.75 -15.07 13.01
CA GLY A 162 4.17 -14.05 13.98
C GLY A 162 5.52 -14.34 14.66
N GLY A 163 5.97 -15.60 14.64
CA GLY A 163 7.26 -16.03 15.19
C GLY A 163 8.40 -16.09 14.17
N ALA A 164 8.13 -15.87 12.88
CA ALA A 164 9.16 -15.91 11.85
C ALA A 164 10.15 -14.74 11.98
N GLU A 165 11.40 -14.98 11.55
CA GLU A 165 12.47 -13.98 11.54
C GLU A 165 12.04 -12.68 10.85
N ILE A 166 12.40 -11.55 11.45
CA ILE A 166 12.15 -10.22 10.89
C ILE A 166 13.32 -9.87 9.97
N LEU A 167 13.03 -9.73 8.67
CA LEU A 167 14.00 -9.42 7.62
C LEU A 167 14.21 -7.91 7.43
N ALA A 168 13.17 -7.11 7.67
CA ALA A 168 13.16 -5.66 7.54
C ALA A 168 11.96 -5.04 8.27
N SER A 169 12.01 -3.73 8.50
CA SER A 169 10.85 -2.91 8.86
C SER A 169 10.47 -2.05 7.65
N LEU A 170 9.18 -2.00 7.32
CA LEU A 170 8.61 -1.25 6.20
C LEU A 170 7.55 -0.27 6.71
N SER A 171 7.37 0.83 6.00
CA SER A 171 6.42 1.89 6.37
C SER A 171 5.94 2.60 5.12
N TYR A 172 4.63 2.81 4.99
CA TYR A 172 4.03 3.70 3.99
C TYR A 172 4.68 3.62 2.60
N SER A 173 4.67 2.45 1.97
CA SER A 173 5.43 2.22 0.73
C SER A 173 4.64 1.37 -0.26
N ILE A 174 4.83 1.59 -1.56
CA ILE A 174 4.30 0.71 -2.59
C ILE A 174 5.30 -0.43 -2.85
N VAL A 175 4.81 -1.66 -2.83
CA VAL A 175 5.60 -2.89 -3.00
C VAL A 175 4.97 -3.79 -4.04
N ARG A 176 5.79 -4.66 -4.64
CA ARG A 176 5.28 -5.72 -5.53
C ARG A 176 4.63 -6.80 -4.67
N VAL A 177 3.44 -7.24 -5.06
CA VAL A 177 2.73 -8.34 -4.42
C VAL A 177 2.85 -9.58 -5.30
N THR A 178 3.22 -10.70 -4.67
CA THR A 178 3.40 -11.99 -5.35
C THR A 178 2.30 -12.99 -4.97
N ASP A 179 1.71 -12.83 -3.78
CA ASP A 179 0.55 -13.59 -3.33
C ASP A 179 -0.24 -12.75 -2.32
N TRP A 180 -1.53 -12.53 -2.59
CA TRP A 180 -2.42 -11.73 -1.74
C TRP A 180 -2.99 -12.55 -0.58
N GLU A 181 -3.00 -13.88 -0.66
CA GLU A 181 -3.73 -14.72 0.29
C GLU A 181 -2.90 -15.92 0.74
N VAL A 182 -1.98 -15.67 1.68
CA VAL A 182 -1.17 -16.71 2.31
C VAL A 182 -1.74 -17.02 3.71
N ALA A 183 -2.05 -18.27 3.97
CA ALA A 183 -2.44 -18.71 5.31
C ALA A 183 -1.26 -18.68 6.29
N ASP A 184 -1.53 -18.51 7.58
CA ASP A 184 -0.51 -18.69 8.59
C ASP A 184 0.09 -20.11 8.54
N SER A 185 1.36 -20.22 8.93
CA SER A 185 2.07 -21.50 9.01
C SER A 185 1.45 -22.43 10.06
N ASP A 186 0.81 -21.86 11.09
CA ASP A 186 -0.04 -22.60 12.03
C ASP A 186 -1.51 -22.53 11.60
N ALA A 187 -2.08 -23.68 11.23
CA ALA A 187 -3.49 -23.77 10.81
C ALA A 187 -4.51 -23.39 11.90
N ALA A 188 -4.11 -23.37 13.18
CA ALA A 188 -4.94 -22.87 14.26
C ALA A 188 -5.02 -21.33 14.29
N VAL A 189 -4.08 -20.64 13.65
CA VAL A 189 -4.02 -19.18 13.58
C VAL A 189 -4.78 -18.69 12.35
N ARG A 190 -5.74 -17.79 12.56
CA ARG A 190 -6.59 -17.24 11.50
C ARG A 190 -5.97 -16.07 10.72
N GLN A 191 -4.81 -15.57 11.17
CA GLN A 191 -4.08 -14.49 10.50
C GLN A 191 -3.85 -14.82 9.03
N LYS A 192 -4.04 -13.82 8.18
CA LYS A 192 -3.70 -13.89 6.76
C LYS A 192 -2.47 -13.06 6.47
N TRP A 193 -1.68 -13.52 5.52
CA TRP A 193 -0.41 -12.94 5.15
C TRP A 193 -0.42 -12.60 3.67
N VAL A 194 0.31 -11.56 3.31
CA VAL A 194 0.56 -11.18 1.93
C VAL A 194 2.03 -11.38 1.66
N LYS A 195 2.36 -12.13 0.61
CA LYS A 195 3.73 -12.31 0.16
C LYS A 195 4.11 -11.17 -0.78
N ILE A 196 5.12 -10.41 -0.38
CA ILE A 196 5.61 -9.25 -1.12
C ILE A 196 7.08 -9.40 -1.49
N SER A 197 7.50 -8.63 -2.49
CA SER A 197 8.90 -8.44 -2.86
C SER A 197 9.27 -6.97 -2.65
N ALA A 198 10.12 -6.69 -1.67
CA ALA A 198 10.53 -5.36 -1.27
C ALA A 198 12.07 -5.26 -1.27
N ARG A 199 12.63 -4.30 -2.02
CA ARG A 199 14.09 -4.09 -2.14
C ARG A 199 14.85 -5.40 -2.44
N ASP A 200 14.33 -6.16 -3.41
CA ASP A 200 14.85 -7.45 -3.87
C ASP A 200 14.88 -8.56 -2.79
N ARG A 201 14.05 -8.42 -1.76
CA ARG A 201 13.82 -9.45 -0.74
C ARG A 201 12.35 -9.81 -0.70
N ASP A 202 12.09 -11.11 -0.78
CA ASP A 202 10.76 -11.66 -0.61
C ASP A 202 10.48 -11.89 0.87
N GLY A 203 9.23 -11.70 1.27
CA GLY A 203 8.78 -12.00 2.62
C GLY A 203 7.29 -11.79 2.79
N TYR A 204 6.84 -11.86 4.02
CA TYR A 204 5.43 -11.86 4.37
C TYR A 204 5.12 -10.71 5.33
N ILE A 205 3.98 -10.05 5.11
CA ILE A 205 3.42 -9.06 6.02
C ILE A 205 1.96 -9.43 6.35
N PRO A 206 1.41 -8.98 7.48
CA PRO A 206 -0.02 -9.16 7.77
C PRO A 206 -0.89 -8.50 6.68
N GLU A 207 -1.94 -9.20 6.25
CA GLU A 207 -2.90 -8.71 5.23
C GLU A 207 -3.45 -7.32 5.57
N GLU A 208 -3.76 -7.09 6.84
CA GLU A 208 -4.34 -5.84 7.31
C GLU A 208 -3.42 -4.62 7.14
N HIS A 209 -2.11 -4.82 6.92
CA HIS A 209 -1.12 -3.75 6.78
C HIS A 209 -0.93 -3.25 5.34
N ILE A 210 -1.52 -3.91 4.34
CA ILE A 210 -1.39 -3.59 2.92
C ILE A 210 -2.76 -3.51 2.24
N ARG A 211 -2.86 -2.68 1.20
CA ARG A 211 -4.08 -2.50 0.42
C ARG A 211 -3.78 -2.57 -1.07
N SER A 212 -4.68 -3.17 -1.82
CA SER A 212 -4.69 -3.09 -3.27
C SER A 212 -5.37 -1.80 -3.72
N PRO A 213 -4.85 -1.10 -4.75
CA PRO A 213 -5.56 0.00 -5.39
C PRO A 213 -6.82 -0.46 -6.12
N LEU A 214 -7.04 -1.77 -6.26
CA LEU A 214 -8.19 -2.33 -6.97
C LEU A 214 -9.38 -2.65 -6.03
N GLU A 215 -9.23 -2.40 -4.73
CA GLU A 215 -10.29 -2.61 -3.74
C GLU A 215 -11.49 -1.68 -3.93
N HIS A 216 -12.56 -1.94 -3.17
CA HIS A 216 -13.76 -1.13 -3.17
C HIS A 216 -13.49 0.31 -2.71
N LEU A 217 -13.96 1.26 -3.51
CA LEU A 217 -13.86 2.70 -3.28
C LEU A 217 -15.25 3.28 -2.94
N ALA A 218 -15.40 3.72 -1.69
CA ALA A 218 -16.58 4.42 -1.20
C ALA A 218 -16.45 5.92 -1.48
N CYS A 219 -17.29 6.47 -2.36
CA CYS A 219 -17.27 7.88 -2.71
C CYS A 219 -18.46 8.63 -2.15
N PHE A 220 -18.18 9.81 -1.58
CA PHE A 220 -19.14 10.64 -0.89
C PHE A 220 -19.24 12.03 -1.51
N ARG A 221 -20.45 12.57 -1.48
CA ARG A 221 -20.71 13.97 -1.86
C ARG A 221 -21.57 14.65 -0.82
N LYS A 222 -21.26 15.91 -0.55
CA LYS A 222 -22.08 16.78 0.29
C LYS A 222 -23.32 17.22 -0.48
N SER A 223 -24.48 17.01 0.12
CA SER A 223 -25.79 17.50 -0.32
C SER A 223 -26.33 18.52 0.68
N ASP A 224 -27.48 19.14 0.36
CA ASP A 224 -28.16 20.08 1.25
C ASP A 224 -28.58 19.45 2.60
N THR A 225 -28.71 18.12 2.63
CA THR A 225 -29.13 17.33 3.81
C THR A 225 -27.95 16.61 4.48
N GLY A 226 -26.71 16.92 4.08
CA GLY A 226 -25.50 16.28 4.58
C GLY A 226 -24.79 15.40 3.55
N TRP A 227 -23.79 14.66 4.00
CA TRP A 227 -22.99 13.77 3.15
C TRP A 227 -23.77 12.52 2.74
N ARG A 228 -23.59 12.10 1.48
CA ARG A 228 -24.24 10.94 0.88
C ARG A 228 -23.21 10.02 0.24
N LEU A 229 -23.39 8.69 0.40
CA LEU A 229 -22.63 7.68 -0.33
C LEU A 229 -23.17 7.58 -1.75
N THR A 230 -22.37 7.98 -2.74
CA THR A 230 -22.78 8.05 -4.15
C THR A 230 -22.29 6.87 -4.98
N SER A 231 -21.30 6.12 -4.49
CA SER A 231 -20.87 4.84 -5.08
C SER A 231 -20.06 4.06 -4.05
N PHE A 232 -20.12 2.73 -4.13
CA PHE A 232 -19.20 1.85 -3.43
C PHE A 232 -18.86 0.67 -4.34
N LEU A 233 -17.73 0.76 -5.05
CA LEU A 233 -17.42 -0.06 -6.23
C LEU A 233 -15.96 -0.44 -6.25
N ALA A 234 -15.62 -1.63 -6.75
CA ALA A 234 -14.24 -2.00 -7.02
C ALA A 234 -13.65 -1.15 -8.17
N ALA A 235 -12.32 -1.07 -8.26
CA ALA A 235 -11.70 -0.35 -9.36
C ALA A 235 -12.07 -0.99 -10.71
N GLY A 236 -12.48 -0.16 -11.67
CA GLY A 236 -12.91 -0.63 -12.99
C GLY A 236 -14.41 -0.89 -13.13
N GLU A 237 -15.18 -0.76 -12.05
CA GLU A 237 -16.65 -0.83 -12.04
C GLU A 237 -17.36 0.54 -12.02
#